data_AF-A0A2E3SH85-F1
#
_entry.id   AF-A0A2E3SH85-F1
#
_cell.length_a   1.000
_cell.length_b   1.000
_cell.length_c   1.000
_cell.angle_alpha   90.00
_cell.angle_beta   90.00
_cell.angle_gamma   90.00
#
_symmetry.space_group_name_H-M   'P 1'
#
loop_
_entity.id
_entity.type
_entity.pdbx_description
1 polymer ?
#
loop_
_entity_poly.entity_id
_entity_poly.type
_entity_poly.pdbx_seq_one_letter_code
_entity_poly.pdbx_strand_id
1 'polypeptide(L)'
;MLEKSDKQTIKDALSASAKAISEDTELNVNFGIENLRQSSLPEPLQPIKNFDDLRAKSDQVALINKYSGDSLYTHKDTKVNEIIKDLDLTRVELLGSKRFLGVSKNLEFLFNKNLKSLDANEDSSSVVISHWLRSNLLGQDIDRPDLKTFEELYEKLITFQDKYLTQLEDSLYSPLDFSKTIFSLLKDLEISVDEEKPEEENDEENEEENEEDSNEEENEEEDEETDSDDGQSDEQDTSLEDEEMDIEEGEVDADEDSWIENRSKLEELLKKVGEQEYKVYTKDFDEEIKAEELCDSEELVRLRGRLDQLMESSKNAIAKLANRLQRLLLAQQNRSWEFDKEEGQLDPSKLHKIIVDPLTPLSFKIEKDSDFKDTIVSILVDSSGSMRGRSMTTAAICADIIGSTLDRCNIKTEILGFTTKHWKGGDSRKLWLEQGKIPNPGRLNDLRHIIFKPADQAWRRGRKNLGLMLREGLLKENVDGEALMWAQNRLSKRPEQRKILMVISDGAPVDDSTLSTNSTNYLDTHLRAVIKKVESSSETEVIAIGIGHDVTRYYKKAVTIHRAEELGGAMLDQLTSLFET
;
A
#
# COMPACT_ATOMS: atom_id res chain seq x y z
N MET A 1 -39.97 17.81 -6.67
CA MET A 1 -38.83 17.96 -5.75
C MET A 1 -38.73 16.66 -4.98
N LEU A 2 -37.71 15.83 -5.25
CA LEU A 2 -37.43 14.65 -4.43
C LEU A 2 -36.83 15.16 -3.11
N GLU A 3 -37.46 14.86 -1.98
CA GLU A 3 -36.93 15.20 -0.66
C GLU A 3 -35.56 14.53 -0.47
N LYS A 4 -34.51 15.33 -0.25
CA LYS A 4 -33.19 14.81 0.11
C LYS A 4 -33.30 14.09 1.46
N SER A 5 -32.71 12.89 1.56
CA SER A 5 -32.57 12.20 2.84
C SER A 5 -31.81 13.07 3.86
N ASP A 6 -32.24 13.09 5.12
CA ASP A 6 -31.59 13.82 6.22
C ASP A 6 -30.07 13.59 6.30
N LYS A 7 -29.61 12.37 5.96
CA LYS A 7 -28.19 12.01 5.90
C LYS A 7 -27.42 12.81 4.86
N GLN A 8 -28.03 13.03 3.69
CA GLN A 8 -27.40 13.81 2.62
C GLN A 8 -27.35 15.29 2.99
N THR A 9 -28.40 15.81 3.64
CA THR A 9 -28.44 17.21 4.10
C THR A 9 -27.34 17.50 5.12
N ILE A 10 -27.09 16.57 6.06
CA ILE A 10 -26.00 16.69 7.04
C ILE A 10 -24.62 16.64 6.35
N LYS A 11 -24.41 15.69 5.42
CA LYS A 11 -23.15 15.59 4.66
C LYS A 11 -22.87 16.88 3.87
N ASP A 12 -23.89 17.41 3.19
CA ASP A 12 -23.80 18.66 2.42
C ASP A 12 -23.46 19.85 3.35
N ALA A 13 -24.09 19.94 4.53
CA ALA A 13 -23.87 21.02 5.49
C ALA A 13 -22.47 20.99 6.14
N LEU A 14 -21.99 19.79 6.51
CA LEU A 14 -20.64 19.60 7.05
C LEU A 14 -19.58 19.91 5.99
N SER A 15 -19.76 19.43 4.76
CA SER A 15 -18.83 19.74 3.67
C SER A 15 -18.76 21.23 3.36
N ALA A 16 -19.91 21.91 3.28
CA ALA A 16 -19.96 23.36 3.07
C ALA A 16 -19.29 24.14 4.21
N SER A 17 -19.48 23.70 5.45
CA SER A 17 -18.84 24.32 6.62
C SER A 17 -17.33 24.13 6.61
N ALA A 18 -16.85 22.93 6.32
CA ALA A 18 -15.42 22.62 6.26
C ALA A 18 -14.72 23.44 5.18
N LYS A 19 -15.29 23.54 3.97
CA LYS A 19 -14.79 24.40 2.89
C LYS A 19 -14.69 25.87 3.29
N ALA A 20 -15.70 26.37 4.01
CA ALA A 20 -15.72 27.75 4.46
C ALA A 20 -14.67 28.02 5.55
N ILE A 21 -14.46 27.08 6.48
CA ILE A 21 -13.45 27.20 7.53
C ILE A 21 -12.06 27.12 6.93
N SER A 22 -11.83 26.17 6.02
CA SER A 22 -10.52 25.94 5.38
C SER A 22 -10.13 27.01 4.35
N GLU A 23 -11.08 27.83 3.90
CA GLU A 23 -10.91 28.78 2.79
C GLU A 23 -10.56 28.10 1.45
N ASP A 24 -10.82 26.79 1.34
CA ASP A 24 -10.60 25.98 0.14
C ASP A 24 -11.93 25.49 -0.46
N THR A 25 -12.26 26.00 -1.65
CA THR A 25 -13.49 25.65 -2.37
C THR A 25 -13.48 24.24 -2.96
N GLU A 26 -12.28 23.71 -3.22
CA GLU A 26 -12.07 22.38 -3.82
C GLU A 26 -11.91 21.27 -2.78
N LEU A 27 -11.90 21.62 -1.48
CA LEU A 27 -11.74 20.66 -0.39
C LEU A 27 -12.72 19.49 -0.51
N ASN A 28 -12.21 18.29 -0.81
CA ASN A 28 -13.00 17.08 -0.89
C ASN A 28 -13.14 16.45 0.50
N VAL A 29 -14.28 16.73 1.13
CA VAL A 29 -14.62 16.21 2.45
C VAL A 29 -15.18 14.79 2.30
N ASN A 30 -14.31 13.78 2.46
CA ASN A 30 -14.69 12.37 2.32
C ASN A 30 -15.25 11.83 3.63
N PHE A 31 -16.46 11.26 3.63
CA PHE A 31 -17.06 10.64 4.83
C PHE A 31 -16.74 9.12 4.86
N GLY A 32 -15.82 8.64 5.72
CA GLY A 32 -15.29 7.26 5.81
C GLY A 32 -14.64 6.91 7.17
N ILE A 33 -13.93 5.77 7.28
CA ILE A 33 -13.32 5.28 8.54
C ILE A 33 -12.00 6.01 8.81
N GLU A 34 -11.75 6.28 10.11
CA GLU A 34 -10.70 7.13 10.69
C GLU A 34 -9.30 6.90 10.09
N ASN A 35 -8.80 7.90 9.35
CA ASN A 35 -7.36 8.17 9.24
C ASN A 35 -7.17 9.67 9.50
N LEU A 36 -6.50 10.00 10.61
CA LEU A 36 -6.21 11.36 11.08
C LEU A 36 -5.16 12.11 10.22
N ARG A 37 -4.96 11.71 8.97
CA ARG A 37 -4.14 12.46 8.02
C ARG A 37 -4.89 12.68 6.71
N GLN A 38 -5.13 13.96 6.45
CA GLN A 38 -5.70 14.58 5.26
C GLN A 38 -7.14 14.14 4.88
N SER A 39 -8.09 15.03 5.19
CA SER A 39 -9.37 15.15 4.47
C SER A 39 -10.36 13.98 4.59
N SER A 40 -10.35 13.23 5.70
CA SER A 40 -11.37 12.22 5.96
C SER A 40 -12.20 12.57 7.21
N LEU A 41 -13.51 12.65 7.02
CA LEU A 41 -14.52 12.77 8.08
C LEU A 41 -15.16 11.44 8.40
N PRO A 42 -15.62 11.19 9.63
CA PRO A 42 -16.35 9.98 9.93
C PRO A 42 -17.71 9.97 9.21
N GLU A 43 -18.15 8.79 8.77
CA GLU A 43 -19.47 8.68 8.17
C GLU A 43 -20.58 8.88 9.21
N PRO A 44 -21.61 9.71 8.95
CA PRO A 44 -22.76 9.82 9.85
C PRO A 44 -23.50 8.48 9.92
N LEU A 45 -23.27 7.74 11.01
CA LEU A 45 -24.05 6.58 11.40
C LEU A 45 -25.40 7.05 11.91
N GLN A 46 -26.47 6.39 11.44
CA GLN A 46 -27.77 6.55 12.09
C GLN A 46 -27.85 5.70 13.35
N PRO A 47 -28.61 6.16 14.36
CA PRO A 47 -29.34 7.44 14.38
C PRO A 47 -28.53 8.52 15.10
N ILE A 48 -28.41 9.73 14.52
CA ILE A 48 -28.25 11.13 15.06
C ILE A 48 -27.58 11.35 16.46
N LYS A 49 -27.05 10.35 17.14
CA LYS A 49 -26.60 10.39 18.53
C LYS A 49 -25.21 11.00 18.67
N ASN A 50 -24.44 11.04 17.59
CA ASN A 50 -23.04 11.49 17.59
C ASN A 50 -22.83 12.70 16.65
N PHE A 51 -23.84 13.56 16.44
CA PHE A 51 -23.68 14.73 15.58
C PHE A 51 -22.56 15.67 16.06
N ASP A 52 -22.45 15.89 17.38
CA ASP A 52 -21.43 16.76 17.95
C ASP A 52 -20.01 16.21 17.71
N ASP A 53 -19.83 14.89 17.79
CA ASP A 53 -18.56 14.20 17.49
C ASP A 53 -18.18 14.35 16.00
N LEU A 54 -19.15 14.13 15.10
CA LEU A 54 -18.96 14.29 13.66
C LEU A 54 -18.65 15.74 13.30
N ARG A 55 -19.33 16.69 13.95
CA ARG A 55 -19.12 18.11 13.74
C ARG A 55 -17.75 18.55 14.23
N ALA A 56 -17.33 18.10 15.41
CA ALA A 56 -16.02 18.41 15.96
C ALA A 56 -14.88 17.88 15.10
N LYS A 57 -14.96 16.62 14.65
CA LYS A 57 -13.99 16.04 13.71
C LYS A 57 -13.98 16.80 12.36
N SER A 58 -15.14 17.31 11.92
CA SER A 58 -15.26 18.17 10.72
C SER A 58 -14.53 19.47 10.84
N ASP A 59 -14.69 20.12 11.98
CA ASP A 59 -14.03 21.39 12.23
C ASP A 59 -12.51 21.16 12.39
N GLN A 60 -12.08 20.08 13.06
CA GLN A 60 -10.66 19.71 13.19
C GLN A 60 -9.98 19.49 11.83
N VAL A 61 -10.55 18.67 10.94
CA VAL A 61 -10.00 18.41 9.60
C VAL A 61 -9.91 19.69 8.76
N ALA A 62 -10.93 20.55 8.85
CA ALA A 62 -10.93 21.82 8.13
C ALA A 62 -9.81 22.76 8.61
N LEU A 63 -9.51 22.75 9.91
CA LEU A 63 -8.42 23.52 10.49
C LEU A 63 -7.05 22.95 10.13
N ILE A 64 -6.89 21.63 10.14
CA ILE A 64 -5.65 20.97 9.70
C ILE A 64 -5.32 21.43 8.29
N ASN A 65 -6.25 21.29 7.34
CA ASN A 65 -6.01 21.70 5.95
C ASN A 65 -5.69 23.20 5.77
N LYS A 66 -6.08 24.06 6.72
CA LYS A 66 -5.83 25.50 6.66
C LYS A 66 -4.51 25.92 7.29
N TYR A 67 -4.16 25.29 8.41
CA TYR A 67 -3.11 25.75 9.31
C TYR A 67 -1.95 24.77 9.45
N SER A 68 -2.03 23.57 8.86
CA SER A 68 -0.89 22.65 8.77
C SER A 68 0.20 23.26 7.90
N GLY A 69 1.44 23.22 8.37
CA GLY A 69 2.61 23.60 7.59
C GLY A 69 3.64 22.47 7.58
N ASP A 70 4.42 22.38 6.50
CA ASP A 70 5.35 21.27 6.27
C ASP A 70 6.66 21.37 7.07
N SER A 71 6.87 22.46 7.80
CA SER A 71 8.14 22.78 8.48
C SER A 71 8.00 22.73 10.01
N LEU A 72 7.91 21.52 10.58
CA LEU A 72 8.05 21.31 12.03
C LEU A 72 9.52 21.08 12.40
N TYR A 73 9.91 21.47 13.61
CA TYR A 73 11.21 21.10 14.17
C TYR A 73 11.31 19.58 14.33
N THR A 74 12.41 19.03 13.85
CA THR A 74 12.69 17.59 13.90
C THR A 74 13.89 17.34 14.81
N HIS A 75 13.74 16.41 15.75
CA HIS A 75 14.78 15.94 16.65
C HIS A 75 15.23 14.51 16.27
N LYS A 76 16.38 14.05 16.79
CA LYS A 76 16.84 12.66 16.57
C LYS A 76 15.94 11.64 17.28
N ASP A 77 15.40 12.02 18.44
CA ASP A 77 14.47 11.17 19.22
C ASP A 77 13.09 11.13 18.55
N THR A 78 12.66 9.92 18.18
CA THR A 78 11.36 9.66 17.56
C THR A 78 10.19 10.01 18.47
N LYS A 79 10.35 9.82 19.79
CA LYS A 79 9.32 10.13 20.78
C LYS A 79 9.05 11.63 20.89
N VAL A 80 10.12 12.43 20.87
CA VAL A 80 10.02 13.90 20.85
C VAL A 80 9.31 14.37 19.58
N ASN A 81 9.60 13.76 18.43
CA ASN A 81 8.93 14.08 17.17
C ASN A 81 7.43 13.74 17.17
N GLU A 82 7.03 12.65 17.83
CA GLU A 82 5.62 12.29 18.01
C GLU A 82 4.89 13.31 18.89
N ILE A 83 5.47 13.67 20.04
CA ILE A 83 4.90 14.69 20.93
C ILE A 83 4.76 16.05 20.21
N ILE A 84 5.76 16.46 19.44
CA ILE A 84 5.71 17.70 18.64
C ILE A 84 4.59 17.65 17.61
N LYS A 85 4.39 16.51 16.93
CA LYS A 85 3.29 16.34 15.96
C LYS A 85 1.92 16.43 16.62
N ASP A 86 1.74 15.80 17.78
CA ASP A 86 0.48 15.88 18.54
C ASP A 86 0.19 17.31 19.02
N LEU A 87 1.23 18.03 19.43
CA LEU A 87 1.09 19.41 19.87
C LEU A 87 0.88 20.40 18.71
N ASP A 88 1.35 20.08 17.50
CA ASP A 88 1.00 20.85 16.30
C ASP A 88 -0.51 20.76 15.98
N LEU A 89 -1.13 19.59 16.19
CA LEU A 89 -2.59 19.47 16.10
C LEU A 89 -3.28 20.40 17.10
N THR A 90 -2.78 20.46 18.34
CA THR A 90 -3.30 21.39 19.36
C THR A 90 -3.12 22.85 18.95
N ARG A 91 -1.97 23.23 18.36
CA ARG A 91 -1.74 24.59 17.81
C ARG A 91 -2.81 24.97 16.79
N VAL A 92 -3.08 24.09 15.83
CA VAL A 92 -4.10 24.26 14.80
C VAL A 92 -5.49 24.45 15.41
N GLU A 93 -5.83 23.64 16.41
CA GLU A 93 -7.11 23.72 17.13
C GLU A 93 -7.26 25.02 17.94
N LEU A 94 -6.18 25.51 18.56
CA LEU A 94 -6.15 26.79 19.28
C LEU A 94 -6.40 27.96 18.33
N LEU A 95 -5.74 28.00 17.18
CA LEU A 95 -5.95 29.01 16.14
C LEU A 95 -7.42 29.04 15.67
N GLY A 96 -7.97 27.85 15.40
CA GLY A 96 -9.37 27.71 15.01
C GLY A 96 -10.34 28.17 16.11
N SER A 97 -10.05 27.82 17.35
CA SER A 97 -10.88 28.16 18.51
C SER A 97 -10.89 29.67 18.81
N LYS A 98 -9.74 30.35 18.66
CA LYS A 98 -9.65 31.82 18.80
C LYS A 98 -10.46 32.54 17.72
N ARG A 99 -10.54 31.98 16.51
CA ARG A 99 -11.24 32.60 15.37
C ARG A 99 -12.74 32.30 15.32
N PHE A 100 -13.15 31.11 15.75
CA PHE A 100 -14.52 30.63 15.59
C PHE A 100 -15.08 30.05 16.90
N LEU A 101 -15.97 30.81 17.57
CA LEU A 101 -16.56 30.39 18.84
C LEU A 101 -17.33 29.06 18.77
N GLY A 102 -17.98 28.77 17.64
CA GLY A 102 -18.69 27.50 17.44
C GLY A 102 -17.73 26.30 17.34
N VAL A 103 -16.64 26.47 16.59
CA VAL A 103 -15.56 25.47 16.46
C VAL A 103 -14.92 25.22 17.82
N SER A 104 -14.65 26.27 18.60
CA SER A 104 -14.10 26.16 19.95
C SER A 104 -14.91 25.21 20.83
N LYS A 105 -16.24 25.35 20.85
CA LYS A 105 -17.13 24.46 21.62
C LYS A 105 -17.11 23.01 21.11
N ASN A 106 -17.05 22.82 19.79
CA ASN A 106 -17.03 21.48 19.21
C ASN A 106 -15.71 20.76 19.53
N LEU A 107 -14.57 21.46 19.41
CA LEU A 107 -13.25 20.91 19.74
C LEU A 107 -13.10 20.67 21.25
N GLU A 108 -13.71 21.49 22.10
CA GLU A 108 -13.77 21.27 23.55
C GLU A 108 -14.52 19.97 23.89
N PHE A 109 -15.66 19.73 23.22
CA PHE A 109 -16.40 18.47 23.37
C PHE A 109 -15.55 17.25 22.97
N LEU A 110 -14.85 17.33 21.82
CA LEU A 110 -13.99 16.25 21.34
C LEU A 110 -12.81 15.99 22.28
N PHE A 111 -12.15 17.05 22.75
CA PHE A 111 -11.04 16.95 23.70
C PHE A 111 -11.47 16.31 25.02
N ASN A 112 -12.58 16.77 25.61
CA ASN A 112 -13.14 16.20 26.85
C ASN A 112 -13.52 14.71 26.71
N LYS A 113 -13.97 14.30 25.52
CA LYS A 113 -14.28 12.90 25.24
C LYS A 113 -13.01 12.04 25.19
N ASN A 114 -11.96 12.51 24.51
CA ASN A 114 -10.68 11.82 24.42
C ASN A 114 -9.96 11.76 25.78
N LEU A 115 -10.08 12.83 26.60
CA LEU A 115 -9.53 12.88 27.95
C LEU A 115 -10.15 11.81 28.88
N LYS A 116 -11.43 11.47 28.69
CA LYS A 116 -12.14 10.45 29.47
C LYS A 116 -11.81 9.01 29.04
N SER A 117 -11.25 8.83 27.85
CA SER A 117 -10.83 7.52 27.32
C SER A 117 -9.34 7.27 27.48
N LEU A 118 -8.63 8.11 28.23
CA LEU A 118 -7.19 7.97 28.45
C LEU A 118 -6.89 6.77 29.35
N ASP A 119 -6.04 5.85 28.87
CA ASP A 119 -5.57 4.71 29.67
C ASP A 119 -4.39 5.13 30.56
N ALA A 120 -4.36 4.65 31.80
CA ALA A 120 -3.37 5.04 32.80
C ALA A 120 -1.93 4.61 32.47
N ASN A 121 -1.75 3.72 31.48
CA ASN A 121 -0.47 3.13 31.11
C ASN A 121 0.15 3.76 29.85
N GLU A 122 -0.53 4.69 29.17
CA GLU A 122 0.02 5.41 28.01
C GLU A 122 0.79 6.66 28.42
N ASP A 123 1.79 7.05 27.62
CA ASP A 123 2.48 8.32 27.80
C ASP A 123 1.50 9.48 27.55
N SER A 124 1.12 10.16 28.62
CA SER A 124 0.11 11.22 28.61
C SER A 124 0.68 12.62 28.44
N SER A 125 1.99 12.76 28.17
CA SER A 125 2.70 14.04 28.12
C SER A 125 2.09 15.02 27.10
N SER A 126 1.78 14.56 25.88
CA SER A 126 1.17 15.41 24.84
C SER A 126 -0.23 15.90 25.26
N VAL A 127 -1.02 15.04 25.92
CA VAL A 127 -2.37 15.36 26.39
C VAL A 127 -2.34 16.35 27.56
N VAL A 128 -1.41 16.19 28.51
CA VAL A 128 -1.24 17.11 29.65
C VAL A 128 -0.85 18.50 29.16
N ILE A 129 0.13 18.61 28.26
CA ILE A 129 0.55 19.89 27.68
C ILE A 129 -0.61 20.52 26.88
N SER A 130 -1.37 19.72 26.13
CA SER A 130 -2.53 20.19 25.39
C SER A 130 -3.63 20.74 26.31
N HIS A 131 -3.90 20.08 27.43
CA HIS A 131 -4.84 20.54 28.46
C HIS A 131 -4.38 21.89 29.06
N TRP A 132 -3.11 22.00 29.41
CA TRP A 132 -2.51 23.22 29.96
C TRP A 132 -2.62 24.40 28.98
N LEU A 133 -2.32 24.18 27.70
CA LEU A 133 -2.44 25.21 26.67
C LEU A 133 -3.90 25.66 26.47
N ARG A 134 -4.84 24.72 26.42
CA ARG A 134 -6.28 25.03 26.25
C ARG A 134 -6.83 25.81 27.44
N SER A 135 -6.47 25.42 28.66
CA SER A 135 -6.91 26.08 29.89
C SER A 135 -6.42 27.54 29.94
N ASN A 136 -5.15 27.78 29.60
CA ASN A 136 -4.56 29.12 29.69
C ASN A 136 -4.89 30.03 28.50
N LEU A 137 -4.85 29.51 27.27
CA LEU A 137 -5.01 30.33 26.05
C LEU A 137 -6.46 30.51 25.60
N LEU A 138 -7.34 29.57 25.94
CA LEU A 138 -8.78 29.67 25.61
C LEU A 138 -9.65 29.99 26.84
N GLY A 139 -9.11 29.89 28.06
CA GLY A 139 -9.88 30.09 29.29
C GLY A 139 -10.97 29.04 29.49
N GLN A 140 -10.79 27.83 28.94
CA GLN A 140 -11.73 26.73 29.06
C GLN A 140 -11.56 26.04 30.42
N ASP A 141 -12.67 25.80 31.11
CA ASP A 141 -12.68 25.08 32.38
C ASP A 141 -12.82 23.58 32.10
N ILE A 142 -11.67 22.91 31.93
CA ILE A 142 -11.58 21.50 31.54
C ILE A 142 -11.25 20.67 32.79
N ASP A 143 -12.13 19.73 33.13
CA ASP A 143 -11.93 18.81 34.25
C ASP A 143 -10.60 18.06 34.11
N ARG A 144 -9.82 17.97 35.20
CA ARG A 144 -8.58 17.19 35.22
C ARG A 144 -8.90 15.71 35.50
N PRO A 145 -8.28 14.75 34.78
CA PRO A 145 -8.43 13.33 35.09
C PRO A 145 -7.74 13.00 36.43
N ASP A 146 -8.30 12.06 37.19
CA ASP A 146 -7.76 11.60 38.49
C ASP A 146 -6.59 10.62 38.28
N LEU A 147 -5.52 11.10 37.64
CA LEU A 147 -4.30 10.35 37.34
C LEU A 147 -3.10 11.06 37.97
N LYS A 148 -2.33 10.35 38.79
CA LYS A 148 -1.16 10.93 39.49
C LYS A 148 -0.12 11.49 38.53
N THR A 149 0.18 10.76 37.46
CA THR A 149 1.14 11.17 36.41
C THR A 149 0.70 12.45 35.70
N PHE A 150 -0.61 12.61 35.50
CA PHE A 150 -1.18 13.83 34.92
C PHE A 150 -0.96 15.03 35.84
N GLU A 151 -1.31 14.90 37.13
CA GLU A 151 -1.20 16.00 38.09
C GLU A 151 0.26 16.40 38.34
N GLU A 152 1.17 15.42 38.44
CA GLU A 152 2.61 15.67 38.62
C GLU A 152 3.22 16.47 37.46
N LEU A 153 2.90 16.11 36.20
CA LEU A 153 3.35 16.86 35.04
C LEU A 153 2.67 18.23 34.93
N TYR A 154 1.39 18.33 35.28
CA TYR A 154 0.65 19.59 35.25
C TYR A 154 1.20 20.61 36.25
N GLU A 155 1.52 20.18 37.47
CA GLU A 155 2.17 21.01 38.48
C GLU A 155 3.55 21.51 38.02
N LYS A 156 4.34 20.66 37.34
CA LYS A 156 5.59 21.10 36.70
C LYS A 156 5.34 22.18 35.64
N LEU A 157 4.33 22.01 34.78
CA LEU A 157 3.99 22.99 33.74
C LEU A 157 3.62 24.37 34.30
N ILE A 158 2.91 24.41 35.43
CA ILE A 158 2.57 25.68 36.11
C ILE A 158 3.83 26.46 36.47
N THR A 159 4.90 25.80 36.90
CA THR A 159 6.16 26.48 37.26
C THR A 159 6.85 27.16 36.08
N PHE A 160 6.63 26.65 34.87
CA PHE A 160 7.21 27.16 33.63
C PHE A 160 6.29 28.11 32.85
N GLN A 161 5.11 28.43 33.42
CA GLN A 161 4.10 29.22 32.75
C GLN A 161 4.57 30.62 32.33
N ASP A 162 5.21 31.35 33.25
CA ASP A 162 5.69 32.72 32.99
C ASP A 162 6.77 32.76 31.90
N LYS A 163 7.49 31.64 31.69
CA LYS A 163 8.57 31.54 30.71
C LYS A 163 8.05 31.24 29.30
N TYR A 164 7.16 30.25 29.16
CA TYR A 164 6.79 29.72 27.84
C TYR A 164 5.42 30.14 27.33
N LEU A 165 4.47 30.51 28.19
CA LEU A 165 3.08 30.72 27.75
C LEU A 165 2.97 31.84 26.71
N THR A 166 3.60 32.99 26.96
CA THR A 166 3.60 34.14 26.04
C THR A 166 4.30 33.79 24.71
N GLN A 167 5.40 33.04 24.77
CA GLN A 167 6.14 32.62 23.56
C GLN A 167 5.32 31.64 22.70
N LEU A 168 4.62 30.72 23.35
CA LEU A 168 3.73 29.77 22.68
C LEU A 168 2.50 30.48 22.09
N GLU A 169 1.98 31.52 22.74
CA GLU A 169 0.90 32.34 22.20
C GLU A 169 1.32 33.14 20.96
N ASP A 170 2.51 33.76 21.01
CA ASP A 170 3.03 34.57 19.91
C ASP A 170 3.44 33.69 18.70
N SER A 171 3.88 32.46 18.94
CA SER A 171 4.33 31.53 17.89
C SER A 171 3.22 30.69 17.23
N LEU A 172 1.95 30.82 17.64
CA LEU A 172 0.85 30.00 17.09
C LEU A 172 0.75 30.03 15.55
N TYR A 173 1.09 31.15 14.92
CA TYR A 173 1.04 31.33 13.46
C TYR A 173 2.26 30.77 12.71
N SER A 174 3.34 30.43 13.41
CA SER A 174 4.58 29.89 12.84
C SER A 174 4.80 28.44 13.33
N PRO A 175 4.56 27.42 12.49
CA PRO A 175 4.73 26.01 12.89
C PRO A 175 6.15 25.70 13.41
N LEU A 176 7.16 26.31 12.81
CA LEU A 176 8.55 26.10 13.15
C LEU A 176 8.94 26.74 14.50
N ASP A 177 8.48 27.97 14.77
CA ASP A 177 8.78 28.63 16.04
C ASP A 177 8.01 27.99 17.20
N PHE A 178 6.77 27.56 16.96
CA PHE A 178 5.98 26.84 17.95
C PHE A 178 6.64 25.51 18.33
N SER A 179 7.06 24.71 17.34
CA SER A 179 7.71 23.42 17.59
C SER A 179 9.08 23.56 18.28
N LYS A 180 9.87 24.58 17.97
CA LYS A 180 11.11 24.91 18.73
C LYS A 180 10.84 25.31 20.18
N THR A 181 9.77 26.06 20.42
CA THR A 181 9.38 26.49 21.77
C THR A 181 8.87 25.30 22.59
N ILE A 182 8.07 24.41 21.98
CA ILE A 182 7.66 23.13 22.57
C ILE A 182 8.87 22.24 22.88
N PHE A 183 9.84 22.13 21.97
CA PHE A 183 11.06 21.37 22.23
C PHE A 183 11.83 21.91 23.43
N SER A 184 11.96 23.24 23.54
CA SER A 184 12.61 23.88 24.70
C SER A 184 11.85 23.60 26.01
N LEU A 185 10.51 23.57 25.95
CA LEU A 185 9.66 23.18 27.08
C LEU A 185 9.86 21.70 27.45
N LEU A 186 9.89 20.78 26.49
CA LEU A 186 10.11 19.36 26.73
C LEU A 186 11.48 19.09 27.38
N LYS A 187 12.51 19.82 26.92
CA LYS A 187 13.85 19.79 27.53
C LYS A 187 13.84 20.24 28.98
N ASP A 188 13.16 21.34 29.30
CA ASP A 188 13.04 21.85 30.68
C ASP A 188 12.17 20.96 31.59
N LEU A 189 11.24 20.20 31.00
CA LEU A 189 10.40 19.22 31.72
C LEU A 189 11.10 17.88 31.95
N GLU A 190 12.34 17.71 31.43
CA GLU A 190 13.11 16.46 31.45
C GLU A 190 12.38 15.29 30.78
N ILE A 191 11.51 15.59 29.81
CA ILE A 191 10.78 14.58 29.03
C ILE A 191 11.67 14.19 27.84
N SER A 192 12.43 13.10 28.01
CA SER A 192 13.34 12.51 27.02
C SER A 192 14.34 13.49 26.40
N VAL A 193 15.46 13.71 27.08
CA VAL A 193 16.67 14.23 26.44
C VAL A 193 17.86 13.45 27.01
N ASP A 194 18.27 12.38 26.32
CA ASP A 194 19.59 11.79 26.54
C ASP A 194 20.65 12.82 26.14
N GLU A 195 21.31 13.39 27.13
CA GLU A 195 22.48 14.24 26.95
C GLU A 195 23.71 13.37 26.67
N GLU A 196 24.12 13.25 25.39
CA GLU A 196 25.54 13.22 25.06
C GLU A 196 25.87 14.25 23.95
N LYS A 197 26.50 15.32 24.45
CA LYS A 197 27.21 16.50 23.90
C LYS A 197 27.34 16.71 22.37
N PRO A 198 27.24 17.98 21.90
CA PRO A 198 27.67 18.37 20.56
C PRO A 198 29.20 18.44 20.46
N GLU A 199 29.77 17.88 19.39
CA GLU A 199 31.07 18.32 18.89
C GLU A 199 30.90 19.71 18.27
N GLU A 200 31.72 20.65 18.74
CA GLU A 200 31.89 21.97 18.17
C GLU A 200 32.52 21.83 16.77
N GLU A 201 31.78 22.17 15.72
CA GLU A 201 32.40 22.62 14.47
C GLU A 201 32.21 24.13 14.36
N ASN A 202 33.35 24.83 14.44
CA ASN A 202 33.49 26.26 14.30
C ASN A 202 32.95 26.75 12.95
N ASP A 203 32.27 27.89 13.02
CA ASP A 203 32.08 28.84 11.94
C ASP A 203 33.43 29.18 11.26
N GLU A 204 33.49 29.04 9.94
CA GLU A 204 34.20 30.01 9.10
C GLU A 204 33.24 30.53 8.03
N GLU A 205 32.98 31.83 8.14
CA GLU A 205 32.32 32.70 7.18
C GLU A 205 32.99 32.60 5.80
N ASN A 206 32.18 32.57 4.74
CA ASN A 206 32.45 33.39 3.56
C ASN A 206 31.15 33.62 2.77
N GLU A 207 30.73 34.88 2.78
CA GLU A 207 29.82 35.46 1.79
C GLU A 207 30.54 35.52 0.43
N GLU A 208 29.85 35.16 -0.65
CA GLU A 208 29.90 35.92 -1.90
C GLU A 208 28.68 35.59 -2.78
N GLU A 209 27.95 36.64 -3.16
CA GLU A 209 26.86 36.65 -4.13
C GLU A 209 27.38 36.38 -5.55
N ASN A 210 26.62 35.65 -6.38
CA ASN A 210 26.32 36.06 -7.77
C ASN A 210 25.26 35.19 -8.48
N GLU A 211 24.70 35.82 -9.50
CA GLU A 211 23.43 35.65 -10.21
C GLU A 211 23.28 34.46 -11.19
N GLU A 212 22.00 34.16 -11.45
CA GLU A 212 21.33 33.76 -12.71
C GLU A 212 21.60 32.41 -13.43
N ASP A 213 20.55 31.56 -13.34
CA ASP A 213 19.69 31.03 -14.43
C ASP A 213 20.07 29.77 -15.24
N SER A 214 19.05 28.90 -15.32
CA SER A 214 18.70 27.89 -16.34
C SER A 214 19.42 26.53 -16.46
N ASN A 215 18.61 25.50 -16.12
CA ASN A 215 18.33 24.20 -16.76
C ASN A 215 19.34 23.03 -16.85
N GLU A 216 18.75 21.86 -16.52
CA GLU A 216 19.02 20.49 -17.02
C GLU A 216 20.35 19.86 -16.56
N GLU A 217 20.45 18.59 -16.16
CA GLU A 217 19.57 17.43 -15.96
C GLU A 217 20.50 16.36 -15.31
N GLU A 218 19.93 15.32 -14.70
CA GLU A 218 20.58 14.00 -14.46
C GLU A 218 21.75 13.97 -13.44
N ASN A 219 22.00 12.95 -12.64
CA ASN A 219 21.35 11.68 -12.30
C ASN A 219 22.17 11.10 -11.12
N GLU A 220 21.74 9.94 -10.65
CA GLU A 220 22.50 8.95 -9.88
C GLU A 220 22.62 9.24 -8.37
N GLU A 221 21.85 8.53 -7.54
CA GLU A 221 21.88 7.08 -7.23
C GLU A 221 22.73 6.81 -5.99
N GLU A 222 22.36 5.69 -5.38
CA GLU A 222 23.00 4.97 -4.28
C GLU A 222 22.67 5.55 -2.88
N ASP A 223 21.65 4.98 -2.25
CA ASP A 223 21.72 3.74 -1.46
C ASP A 223 22.46 3.97 -0.15
N GLU A 224 21.78 3.74 0.96
CA GLU A 224 22.08 2.56 1.75
C GLU A 224 20.91 2.22 2.67
N GLU A 225 20.46 0.98 2.49
CA GLU A 225 19.61 0.22 3.39
C GLU A 225 20.16 0.17 4.82
N THR A 226 19.26 -0.15 5.75
CA THR A 226 19.41 -1.05 6.94
C THR A 226 18.61 -0.44 8.10
N ASP A 227 17.79 -1.14 8.88
CA ASP A 227 17.51 -2.57 8.99
C ASP A 227 16.18 -2.73 9.79
N SER A 228 15.67 -3.97 9.78
CA SER A 228 15.07 -4.75 10.90
C SER A 228 14.44 -4.06 12.11
N ASP A 229 13.52 -4.65 12.87
CA ASP A 229 12.60 -5.78 12.85
C ASP A 229 11.95 -5.73 14.26
N ASP A 230 10.78 -6.35 14.42
CA ASP A 230 10.13 -6.71 15.70
C ASP A 230 9.79 -5.59 16.72
N GLY A 231 8.56 -5.42 17.19
CA GLY A 231 7.55 -6.44 17.46
C GLY A 231 7.83 -7.14 18.79
N GLN A 232 7.21 -6.67 19.89
CA GLN A 232 6.24 -7.50 20.61
C GLN A 232 5.72 -6.85 21.91
N SER A 233 4.40 -6.92 21.99
CA SER A 233 3.60 -6.95 23.20
C SER A 233 3.83 -8.22 24.00
N ASP A 234 3.88 -8.01 25.31
CA ASP A 234 3.72 -8.94 26.43
C ASP A 234 2.82 -10.17 26.18
N GLU A 235 3.32 -11.34 26.57
CA GLU A 235 2.51 -12.38 27.21
C GLU A 235 3.07 -12.67 28.61
N GLN A 236 2.21 -12.46 29.60
CA GLN A 236 2.31 -13.02 30.94
C GLN A 236 2.18 -14.55 30.88
N ASP A 237 3.11 -15.27 31.52
CA ASP A 237 2.68 -16.33 32.44
C ASP A 237 3.68 -16.56 33.58
N THR A 238 3.10 -17.09 34.63
CA THR A 238 3.44 -17.24 36.04
C THR A 238 4.57 -18.22 36.40
N SER A 239 5.33 -17.81 37.43
CA SER A 239 5.92 -18.57 38.54
C SER A 239 6.42 -20.01 38.34
N LEU A 240 7.74 -20.22 38.52
CA LEU A 240 8.31 -21.34 39.28
C LEU A 240 9.63 -20.88 39.94
N GLU A 241 9.76 -21.20 41.23
CA GLU A 241 10.86 -20.85 42.14
C GLU A 241 12.14 -21.67 41.88
N ASP A 242 13.28 -21.00 42.09
CA ASP A 242 14.63 -21.42 42.48
C ASP A 242 15.07 -22.89 42.37
N GLU A 243 16.21 -23.10 41.71
CA GLU A 243 17.27 -24.00 42.21
C GLU A 243 18.65 -23.52 41.69
N GLU A 244 19.50 -23.07 42.60
CA GLU A 244 20.89 -22.68 42.38
C GLU A 244 21.74 -23.85 41.84
N MET A 245 22.54 -23.61 40.81
CA MET A 245 23.70 -24.44 40.48
C MET A 245 24.95 -23.55 40.35
N ASP A 246 25.82 -23.68 41.33
CA ASP A 246 27.20 -23.17 41.34
C ASP A 246 27.96 -23.62 40.08
N ILE A 247 28.49 -22.66 39.33
CA ILE A 247 29.55 -22.90 38.34
C ILE A 247 30.77 -22.11 38.78
N GLU A 248 31.82 -22.86 39.17
CA GLU A 248 33.16 -22.37 39.49
C GLU A 248 33.70 -21.46 38.37
N GLU A 249 34.16 -20.25 38.75
CA GLU A 249 35.01 -19.41 37.93
C GLU A 249 36.35 -20.11 37.67
N GLY A 250 36.45 -20.78 36.52
CA GLY A 250 37.73 -21.17 35.94
C GLY A 250 38.28 -20.03 35.09
N GLU A 251 39.40 -19.45 35.50
CA GLU A 251 40.20 -18.54 34.68
C GLU A 251 40.60 -19.24 33.37
N VAL A 252 40.12 -18.72 32.24
CA VAL A 252 40.61 -19.07 30.90
C VAL A 252 41.15 -17.78 30.30
N ASP A 253 42.47 -17.73 30.11
CA ASP A 253 43.16 -16.64 29.43
C ASP A 253 42.47 -16.35 28.08
N ALA A 254 41.96 -15.13 27.95
CA ALA A 254 41.30 -14.66 26.74
C ALA A 254 42.34 -14.17 25.75
N ASP A 255 42.74 -15.04 24.81
CA ASP A 255 43.32 -14.60 23.54
C ASP A 255 42.21 -13.89 22.73
N GLU A 256 42.37 -12.59 22.54
CA GLU A 256 41.42 -11.64 21.93
C GLU A 256 41.05 -12.02 20.47
N ASP A 257 41.90 -12.80 19.80
CA ASP A 257 41.70 -13.25 18.42
C ASP A 257 40.69 -14.42 18.29
N SER A 258 40.44 -15.19 19.37
CA SER A 258 39.46 -16.30 19.36
C SER A 258 38.01 -15.82 19.53
N TRP A 259 37.81 -14.64 20.11
CA TRP A 259 36.50 -14.03 20.33
C TRP A 259 35.88 -13.47 19.04
N ILE A 260 36.73 -13.00 18.11
CA ILE A 260 36.29 -12.39 16.84
C ILE A 260 35.82 -13.47 15.85
N GLU A 261 36.49 -14.63 15.81
CA GLU A 261 36.12 -15.74 14.92
C GLU A 261 34.78 -16.39 15.34
N ASN A 262 34.50 -16.48 16.64
CA ASN A 262 33.24 -17.05 17.16
C ASN A 262 32.02 -16.15 16.92
N ARG A 263 32.16 -14.82 16.89
CA ARG A 263 31.05 -13.89 16.57
C ARG A 263 30.61 -14.00 15.11
N SER A 264 31.56 -14.09 14.18
CA SER A 264 31.25 -14.25 12.75
C SER A 264 30.50 -15.56 12.47
N LYS A 265 30.85 -16.62 13.17
CA LYS A 265 30.20 -17.94 13.08
C LYS A 265 28.83 -17.95 13.77
N LEU A 266 28.65 -17.17 14.83
CA LEU A 266 27.38 -16.97 15.51
C LEU A 266 26.42 -16.12 14.68
N GLU A 267 26.90 -15.07 14.01
CA GLU A 267 26.15 -14.27 13.03
C GLU A 267 25.74 -15.10 11.80
N GLU A 268 26.63 -15.95 11.30
CA GLU A 268 26.33 -16.86 10.18
C GLU A 268 25.30 -17.94 10.59
N LEU A 269 25.31 -18.37 11.85
CA LEU A 269 24.30 -19.27 12.42
C LEU A 269 22.98 -18.54 12.71
N LEU A 270 23.00 -17.29 13.16
CA LEU A 270 21.81 -16.46 13.38
C LEU A 270 21.11 -16.10 12.07
N LYS A 271 21.86 -15.81 10.99
CA LYS A 271 21.31 -15.69 9.63
C LYS A 271 20.65 -16.99 9.15
N LYS A 272 21.20 -18.15 9.50
CA LYS A 272 20.58 -19.47 9.22
C LYS A 272 19.39 -19.81 10.12
N VAL A 273 19.24 -19.15 11.26
CA VAL A 273 18.12 -19.34 12.20
C VAL A 273 16.94 -18.43 11.86
N GLY A 274 17.18 -17.26 11.25
CA GLY A 274 16.15 -16.31 10.81
C GLY A 274 15.43 -16.65 9.49
N GLU A 275 15.97 -17.54 8.66
CA GLU A 275 15.29 -18.02 7.45
C GLU A 275 14.34 -19.17 7.79
N GLN A 276 13.23 -18.85 8.44
CA GLN A 276 12.15 -19.83 8.60
C GLN A 276 11.57 -20.14 7.22
N GLU A 277 11.91 -21.30 6.66
CA GLU A 277 11.40 -21.72 5.34
C GLU A 277 9.87 -21.66 5.32
N TYR A 278 9.31 -21.03 4.29
CA TYR A 278 7.86 -20.94 4.14
C TYR A 278 7.22 -22.33 4.09
N LYS A 279 6.24 -22.54 4.96
CA LYS A 279 5.55 -23.80 5.16
C LYS A 279 4.06 -23.60 5.04
N VAL A 280 3.41 -24.59 4.44
CA VAL A 280 1.96 -24.68 4.39
C VAL A 280 1.52 -25.72 5.41
N TYR A 281 0.62 -25.36 6.32
CA TYR A 281 0.12 -26.30 7.33
C TYR A 281 -0.64 -27.46 6.68
N THR A 282 -1.63 -27.15 5.84
CA THR A 282 -2.33 -28.11 4.99
C THR A 282 -2.84 -27.44 3.71
N LYS A 283 -2.98 -28.23 2.64
CA LYS A 283 -3.60 -27.82 1.37
C LYS A 283 -4.98 -28.44 1.15
N ASP A 284 -5.46 -29.24 2.10
CA ASP A 284 -6.66 -30.05 1.93
C ASP A 284 -7.94 -29.21 1.78
N PHE A 285 -7.91 -27.96 2.27
CA PHE A 285 -9.04 -27.04 2.26
C PHE A 285 -8.94 -25.93 1.21
N ASP A 286 -7.83 -25.89 0.46
CA ASP A 286 -7.64 -24.95 -0.63
C ASP A 286 -8.53 -25.33 -1.82
N GLU A 287 -9.06 -24.34 -2.53
CA GLU A 287 -9.94 -24.58 -3.66
C GLU A 287 -9.54 -23.78 -4.92
N GLU A 288 -9.65 -24.43 -6.07
CA GLU A 288 -9.65 -23.80 -7.39
C GLU A 288 -11.07 -23.88 -7.96
N ILE A 289 -11.70 -22.73 -8.15
CA ILE A 289 -13.11 -22.65 -8.54
C ILE A 289 -13.31 -21.72 -9.74
N LYS A 290 -14.29 -22.05 -10.59
CA LYS A 290 -14.68 -21.16 -11.70
C LYS A 290 -15.64 -20.09 -11.21
N ALA A 291 -15.57 -18.91 -11.82
CA ALA A 291 -16.48 -17.82 -11.51
C ALA A 291 -17.98 -18.19 -11.66
N GLU A 292 -18.31 -19.10 -12.59
CA GLU A 292 -19.67 -19.60 -12.83
C GLU A 292 -20.20 -20.52 -11.72
N GLU A 293 -19.32 -21.07 -10.88
CA GLU A 293 -19.69 -21.95 -9.76
C GLU A 293 -19.87 -21.15 -8.46
N LEU A 294 -19.28 -19.96 -8.37
CA LEU A 294 -19.41 -19.09 -7.21
C LEU A 294 -20.73 -18.30 -7.21
N CYS A 295 -21.29 -18.00 -8.38
CA CYS A 295 -22.36 -17.03 -8.54
C CYS A 295 -23.31 -17.43 -9.67
N ASP A 296 -24.62 -17.24 -9.43
CA ASP A 296 -25.65 -17.60 -10.39
C ASP A 296 -25.53 -16.78 -11.68
N SER A 297 -25.91 -17.38 -12.81
CA SER A 297 -25.77 -16.76 -14.12
C SER A 297 -26.50 -15.41 -14.25
N GLU A 298 -27.66 -15.25 -13.59
CA GLU A 298 -28.41 -13.99 -13.58
C GLU A 298 -27.71 -12.90 -12.77
N GLU A 299 -27.14 -13.27 -11.62
CA GLU A 299 -26.36 -12.35 -10.76
C GLU A 299 -25.08 -11.90 -11.49
N LEU A 300 -24.37 -12.82 -12.16
CA LEU A 300 -23.20 -12.49 -12.99
C LEU A 300 -23.54 -11.50 -14.11
N VAL A 301 -24.69 -11.68 -14.79
CA VAL A 301 -25.14 -10.73 -15.82
C VAL A 301 -25.45 -9.36 -15.22
N ARG A 302 -26.08 -9.31 -14.04
CA ARG A 302 -26.36 -8.05 -13.33
C ARG A 302 -25.07 -7.34 -12.91
N LEU A 303 -24.13 -8.07 -12.31
CA LEU A 303 -22.83 -7.54 -11.90
C LEU A 303 -22.02 -7.05 -13.12
N ARG A 304 -22.08 -7.79 -14.23
CA ARG A 304 -21.49 -7.36 -15.50
C ARG A 304 -22.10 -6.05 -15.99
N GLY A 305 -23.43 -5.90 -15.92
CA GLY A 305 -24.10 -4.65 -16.26
C GLY A 305 -23.63 -3.47 -15.42
N ARG A 306 -23.37 -3.69 -14.12
CA ARG A 306 -22.80 -2.66 -13.22
C ARG A 306 -21.37 -2.30 -13.64
N LEU A 307 -20.54 -3.27 -13.99
CA LEU A 307 -19.19 -3.02 -14.51
C LEU A 307 -19.23 -2.22 -15.82
N ASP A 308 -20.11 -2.61 -16.76
CA ASP A 308 -20.28 -1.90 -18.04
C ASP A 308 -20.73 -0.44 -17.83
N GLN A 309 -21.56 -0.17 -16.81
CA GLN A 309 -21.99 1.18 -16.45
C GLN A 309 -20.84 2.02 -15.85
N LEU A 310 -19.99 1.42 -15.02
CA LEU A 310 -18.80 2.09 -14.47
C LEU A 310 -17.77 2.39 -15.56
N MET A 311 -17.69 1.58 -16.61
CA MET A 311 -16.85 1.85 -17.77
C MET A 311 -17.37 2.99 -18.65
N GLU A 312 -18.66 3.34 -18.58
CA GLU A 312 -19.32 4.30 -19.49
C GLU A 312 -18.63 5.68 -19.49
N SER A 313 -18.24 6.19 -18.32
CA SER A 313 -17.53 7.47 -18.18
C SER A 313 -16.18 7.48 -18.88
N SER A 314 -15.57 6.30 -19.03
CA SER A 314 -14.19 6.11 -19.44
C SER A 314 -14.08 5.47 -20.83
N LYS A 315 -15.21 5.14 -21.47
CA LYS A 315 -15.28 4.45 -22.77
C LYS A 315 -14.42 5.07 -23.86
N ASN A 316 -14.39 6.40 -23.96
CA ASN A 316 -13.62 7.10 -24.98
C ASN A 316 -12.11 6.97 -24.77
N ALA A 317 -11.65 7.09 -23.52
CA ALA A 317 -10.25 6.87 -23.17
C ALA A 317 -9.89 5.41 -23.44
N ILE A 318 -10.66 4.50 -22.87
CA ILE A 318 -10.50 3.05 -23.02
C ILE A 318 -10.44 2.62 -24.49
N ALA A 319 -11.33 3.12 -25.35
CA ALA A 319 -11.35 2.78 -26.76
C ALA A 319 -10.10 3.28 -27.50
N LYS A 320 -9.61 4.49 -27.18
CA LYS A 320 -8.35 5.01 -27.74
C LYS A 320 -7.17 4.13 -27.34
N LEU A 321 -7.12 3.70 -26.08
CA LEU A 321 -6.06 2.85 -25.55
C LEU A 321 -6.08 1.46 -26.16
N ALA A 322 -7.24 0.82 -26.19
CA ALA A 322 -7.43 -0.45 -26.86
C ALA A 322 -7.01 -0.38 -28.33
N ASN A 323 -7.39 0.68 -29.06
CA ASN A 323 -7.00 0.87 -30.45
C ASN A 323 -5.51 1.17 -30.64
N ARG A 324 -4.86 1.85 -29.69
CA ARG A 324 -3.41 2.10 -29.73
C ARG A 324 -2.64 0.82 -29.46
N LEU A 325 -2.98 0.09 -28.39
CA LEU A 325 -2.40 -1.20 -28.07
C LEU A 325 -2.62 -2.21 -29.20
N GLN A 326 -3.84 -2.31 -29.72
CA GLN A 326 -4.15 -3.16 -30.87
C GLN A 326 -3.28 -2.80 -32.09
N ARG A 327 -3.10 -1.51 -32.41
CA ARG A 327 -2.25 -1.09 -33.54
C ARG A 327 -0.79 -1.45 -33.33
N LEU A 328 -0.25 -1.31 -32.12
CA LEU A 328 1.13 -1.69 -31.81
C LEU A 328 1.33 -3.19 -31.93
N LEU A 329 0.44 -3.98 -31.31
CA LEU A 329 0.49 -5.45 -31.38
C LEU A 329 0.34 -5.94 -32.84
N LEU A 330 -0.56 -5.35 -33.62
CA LEU A 330 -0.69 -5.66 -35.06
C LEU A 330 0.52 -5.21 -35.88
N ALA A 331 1.16 -4.10 -35.53
CA ALA A 331 2.36 -3.63 -36.21
C ALA A 331 3.54 -4.58 -36.00
N GLN A 332 3.67 -5.17 -34.82
CA GLN A 332 4.64 -6.24 -34.58
C GLN A 332 4.26 -7.58 -35.20
N GLN A 333 2.96 -7.82 -35.40
CA GLN A 333 2.47 -8.94 -36.20
C GLN A 333 2.73 -8.75 -37.70
N ASN A 334 3.19 -7.57 -38.17
CA ASN A 334 3.39 -7.36 -39.60
C ASN A 334 4.40 -8.36 -40.15
N ARG A 335 3.89 -9.13 -41.11
CA ARG A 335 4.56 -10.21 -41.83
C ARG A 335 5.89 -9.71 -42.40
N SER A 336 6.99 -10.15 -41.82
CA SER A 336 8.29 -10.01 -42.47
C SER A 336 8.42 -11.10 -43.55
N TRP A 337 8.81 -10.67 -44.75
CA TRP A 337 9.11 -11.59 -45.84
C TRP A 337 10.61 -11.79 -45.91
N GLU A 338 11.06 -13.04 -45.96
CA GLU A 338 12.44 -13.35 -46.32
C GLU A 338 12.53 -13.45 -47.83
N PHE A 339 13.32 -12.56 -48.43
CA PHE A 339 13.56 -12.50 -49.87
C PHE A 339 14.79 -13.33 -50.25
N ASP A 340 14.98 -13.53 -51.56
CA ASP A 340 16.15 -14.25 -52.09
C ASP A 340 16.24 -15.69 -51.57
N LYS A 341 15.12 -16.41 -51.59
CA LYS A 341 15.07 -17.84 -51.26
C LYS A 341 15.06 -18.68 -52.53
N GLU A 342 15.60 -19.89 -52.45
CA GLU A 342 15.60 -20.86 -53.55
C GLU A 342 14.25 -21.57 -53.72
N GLU A 343 13.41 -21.54 -52.68
CA GLU A 343 12.06 -22.09 -52.67
C GLU A 343 11.07 -21.16 -51.94
N GLY A 344 9.77 -21.37 -52.14
CA GLY A 344 8.72 -20.59 -51.51
C GLY A 344 7.74 -19.98 -52.52
N GLN A 345 7.19 -18.81 -52.18
CA GLN A 345 6.26 -18.09 -53.05
C GLN A 345 7.05 -17.18 -54.00
N LEU A 346 6.68 -17.11 -55.28
CA LEU A 346 7.40 -16.25 -56.24
C LEU A 346 7.28 -14.77 -55.85
N ASP A 347 8.40 -14.05 -55.85
CA ASP A 347 8.46 -12.61 -55.65
C ASP A 347 8.18 -11.89 -56.99
N PRO A 348 7.03 -11.20 -57.15
CA PRO A 348 6.67 -10.55 -58.40
C PRO A 348 7.67 -9.46 -58.81
N SER A 349 8.37 -8.85 -57.86
CA SER A 349 9.34 -7.79 -58.12
C SER A 349 10.61 -8.32 -58.80
N LYS A 350 10.93 -9.61 -58.61
CA LYS A 350 12.12 -10.28 -59.16
C LYS A 350 11.84 -11.18 -60.36
N LEU A 351 10.60 -11.26 -60.83
CA LEU A 351 10.22 -12.03 -62.03
C LEU A 351 11.06 -11.68 -63.27
N HIS A 352 11.52 -10.44 -63.41
CA HIS A 352 12.39 -10.03 -64.51
C HIS A 352 13.72 -10.81 -64.53
N LYS A 353 14.26 -11.23 -63.38
CA LYS A 353 15.49 -12.01 -63.27
C LYS A 353 15.36 -13.40 -63.88
N ILE A 354 14.17 -13.99 -63.89
CA ILE A 354 13.91 -15.28 -64.55
C ILE A 354 14.25 -15.22 -66.04
N ILE A 355 14.07 -14.03 -66.65
CA ILE A 355 14.36 -13.81 -68.07
C ILE A 355 15.81 -13.36 -68.28
N VAL A 356 16.32 -12.46 -67.44
CA VAL A 356 17.62 -11.80 -67.62
C VAL A 356 18.79 -12.64 -67.09
N ASP A 357 18.60 -13.38 -66.00
CA ASP A 357 19.61 -14.21 -65.36
C ASP A 357 18.98 -15.52 -64.80
N PRO A 358 18.69 -16.50 -65.66
CA PRO A 358 18.02 -17.74 -65.26
C PRO A 358 18.88 -18.68 -64.40
N LEU A 359 20.15 -18.37 -64.16
CA LEU A 359 21.06 -19.20 -63.36
C LEU A 359 21.01 -18.85 -61.87
N THR A 360 20.37 -17.75 -61.46
CA THR A 360 20.21 -17.38 -60.05
C THR A 360 18.83 -17.79 -59.50
N PRO A 361 18.75 -18.80 -58.60
CA PRO A 361 17.49 -19.36 -58.10
C PRO A 361 16.73 -18.49 -57.09
N LEU A 362 17.26 -17.32 -56.73
CA LEU A 362 16.79 -16.47 -55.62
C LEU A 362 15.57 -15.59 -55.96
N SER A 363 14.57 -16.16 -56.64
CA SER A 363 13.33 -15.45 -57.05
C SER A 363 12.14 -15.70 -56.13
N PHE A 364 12.33 -16.47 -55.06
CA PHE A 364 11.28 -16.80 -54.11
C PHE A 364 11.39 -15.97 -52.83
N LYS A 365 10.25 -15.80 -52.19
CA LYS A 365 10.08 -15.23 -50.87
C LYS A 365 9.30 -16.20 -49.99
N ILE A 366 9.66 -16.27 -48.72
CA ILE A 366 8.95 -17.07 -47.71
C ILE A 366 8.37 -16.11 -46.68
N GLU A 367 7.12 -16.35 -46.29
CA GLU A 367 6.52 -15.63 -45.17
C GLU A 367 7.19 -16.14 -43.88
N LYS A 368 7.84 -15.25 -43.13
CA LYS A 368 8.40 -15.62 -41.84
C LYS A 368 7.25 -15.79 -40.85
N ASP A 369 7.17 -16.95 -40.21
CA ASP A 369 6.24 -17.15 -39.11
C ASP A 369 6.59 -16.17 -37.97
N SER A 370 5.56 -15.58 -37.38
CA SER A 370 5.70 -14.61 -36.29
C SER A 370 5.46 -15.34 -34.97
N ASP A 371 6.47 -15.38 -34.11
CA ASP A 371 6.45 -15.96 -32.76
C ASP A 371 5.35 -15.33 -31.87
N PHE A 372 4.88 -14.14 -32.25
CA PHE A 372 3.83 -13.40 -31.58
C PHE A 372 2.49 -14.17 -31.46
N LYS A 373 2.19 -15.10 -32.38
CA LYS A 373 0.98 -15.94 -32.29
C LYS A 373 1.09 -17.04 -31.24
N ASP A 374 2.30 -17.36 -30.81
CA ASP A 374 2.59 -18.40 -29.82
C ASP A 374 2.86 -17.80 -28.42
N THR A 375 2.05 -16.78 -28.08
CA THR A 375 2.12 -16.08 -26.81
C THR A 375 0.85 -16.30 -25.99
N ILE A 376 1.04 -16.54 -24.69
CA ILE A 376 0.00 -16.59 -23.69
C ILE A 376 0.25 -15.56 -22.58
N VAL A 377 -0.83 -14.89 -22.17
CA VAL A 377 -0.83 -13.93 -21.06
C VAL A 377 -1.78 -14.42 -19.98
N SER A 378 -1.27 -14.63 -18.77
CA SER A 378 -2.08 -14.90 -17.57
C SER A 378 -2.16 -13.63 -16.74
N ILE A 379 -3.38 -13.11 -16.55
CA ILE A 379 -3.63 -11.95 -15.69
C ILE A 379 -4.09 -12.46 -14.33
N LEU A 380 -3.30 -12.23 -13.28
CA LEU A 380 -3.60 -12.59 -11.90
C LEU A 380 -4.07 -11.34 -11.14
N VAL A 381 -5.32 -11.34 -10.69
CA VAL A 381 -5.95 -10.19 -10.02
C VAL A 381 -6.13 -10.46 -8.54
N ASP A 382 -5.58 -9.59 -7.70
CA ASP A 382 -5.83 -9.62 -6.27
C ASP A 382 -7.29 -9.28 -5.98
N SER A 383 -7.94 -10.14 -5.21
CA SER A 383 -9.31 -9.99 -4.71
C SER A 383 -9.32 -9.89 -3.18
N SER A 384 -8.32 -9.22 -2.61
CA SER A 384 -8.21 -8.90 -1.18
C SER A 384 -9.17 -7.79 -0.73
N GLY A 385 -9.27 -7.61 0.59
CA GLY A 385 -10.13 -6.65 1.24
C GLY A 385 -9.66 -5.20 1.06
N SER A 386 -8.37 -4.97 0.93
CA SER A 386 -7.77 -3.67 0.57
C SER A 386 -8.25 -3.20 -0.79
N MET A 387 -8.49 -4.14 -1.71
CA MET A 387 -8.99 -3.84 -3.05
C MET A 387 -10.43 -3.30 -3.07
N ARG A 388 -11.16 -3.25 -1.94
CA ARG A 388 -12.57 -2.85 -1.91
C ARG A 388 -12.86 -1.49 -2.53
N GLY A 389 -13.99 -1.41 -3.24
CA GLY A 389 -14.49 -0.17 -3.82
C GLY A 389 -13.76 0.21 -5.11
N ARG A 390 -13.00 1.32 -5.08
CA ARG A 390 -12.42 1.90 -6.30
C ARG A 390 -11.30 1.02 -6.87
N SER A 391 -10.44 0.45 -6.03
CA SER A 391 -9.28 -0.34 -6.48
C SER A 391 -9.71 -1.58 -7.28
N MET A 392 -10.65 -2.39 -6.76
CA MET A 392 -11.20 -3.56 -7.45
C MET A 392 -11.96 -3.15 -8.71
N THR A 393 -12.67 -2.02 -8.69
CA THR A 393 -13.31 -1.49 -9.90
C THR A 393 -12.26 -1.17 -10.96
N THR A 394 -11.18 -0.48 -10.60
CA THR A 394 -10.07 -0.17 -11.50
C THR A 394 -9.42 -1.45 -12.02
N ALA A 395 -9.12 -2.43 -11.17
CA ALA A 395 -8.53 -3.71 -11.56
C ALA A 395 -9.44 -4.50 -12.52
N ALA A 396 -10.75 -4.57 -12.25
CA ALA A 396 -11.72 -5.22 -13.12
C ALA A 396 -11.80 -4.56 -14.50
N ILE A 397 -11.78 -3.22 -14.54
CA ILE A 397 -11.74 -2.45 -15.79
C ILE A 397 -10.42 -2.73 -16.53
N CYS A 398 -9.28 -2.71 -15.84
CA CYS A 398 -7.98 -2.99 -16.45
C CYS A 398 -7.94 -4.39 -17.06
N ALA A 399 -8.35 -5.42 -16.32
CA ALA A 399 -8.43 -6.79 -16.81
C ALA A 399 -9.36 -6.93 -18.03
N ASP A 400 -10.49 -6.20 -18.07
CA ASP A 400 -11.39 -6.16 -19.23
C ASP A 400 -10.71 -5.56 -20.47
N ILE A 401 -10.06 -4.40 -20.30
CA ILE A 401 -9.40 -3.69 -21.40
C ILE A 401 -8.27 -4.51 -21.98
N ILE A 402 -7.38 -5.02 -21.12
CA ILE A 402 -6.20 -5.78 -21.51
C ILE A 402 -6.64 -7.09 -22.15
N GLY A 403 -7.48 -7.85 -21.46
CA GLY A 403 -7.97 -9.14 -21.94
C GLY A 403 -8.72 -9.03 -23.28
N SER A 404 -9.59 -8.03 -23.43
CA SER A 404 -10.31 -7.81 -24.69
C SER A 404 -9.41 -7.34 -25.83
N THR A 405 -8.32 -6.65 -25.54
CA THR A 405 -7.38 -6.15 -26.56
C THR A 405 -6.43 -7.24 -27.03
N LEU A 406 -5.90 -8.05 -26.10
CA LEU A 406 -5.07 -9.21 -26.40
C LEU A 406 -5.86 -10.28 -27.18
N ASP A 407 -7.11 -10.56 -26.81
CA ASP A 407 -7.99 -11.50 -27.55
C ASP A 407 -8.23 -11.03 -29.00
N ARG A 408 -8.40 -9.72 -29.23
CA ARG A 408 -8.49 -9.12 -30.57
C ARG A 408 -7.20 -9.24 -31.38
N CYS A 409 -6.05 -9.34 -30.72
CA CYS A 409 -4.76 -9.59 -31.36
C CYS A 409 -4.44 -11.09 -31.49
N ASN A 410 -5.42 -11.95 -31.19
CA ASN A 410 -5.31 -13.41 -31.25
C ASN A 410 -4.24 -13.99 -30.31
N ILE A 411 -3.98 -13.31 -29.19
CA ILE A 411 -3.12 -13.78 -28.11
C ILE A 411 -3.98 -14.56 -27.10
N LYS A 412 -3.47 -15.69 -26.61
CA LYS A 412 -4.18 -16.50 -25.62
C LYS A 412 -4.16 -15.78 -24.28
N THR A 413 -5.32 -15.69 -23.64
CA THR A 413 -5.47 -14.93 -22.39
C THR A 413 -6.24 -15.71 -21.35
N GLU A 414 -5.68 -15.86 -20.15
CA GLU A 414 -6.45 -16.27 -18.98
C GLU A 414 -6.52 -15.14 -17.95
N ILE A 415 -7.66 -15.07 -17.25
CA ILE A 415 -7.88 -14.13 -16.16
C ILE A 415 -8.19 -14.95 -14.91
N LEU A 416 -7.32 -14.79 -13.93
CA LEU A 416 -7.27 -15.48 -12.67
C LEU A 416 -7.49 -14.47 -11.53
N GLY A 417 -8.03 -14.94 -10.43
CA GLY A 417 -8.13 -14.17 -9.18
C GLY A 417 -7.71 -15.00 -7.99
N PHE A 418 -7.31 -14.34 -6.93
CA PHE A 418 -6.96 -15.01 -5.68
C PHE A 418 -7.48 -14.21 -4.49
N THR A 419 -7.86 -14.94 -3.45
CA THR A 419 -8.30 -14.45 -2.14
C THR A 419 -8.27 -15.63 -1.18
N THR A 420 -8.49 -15.41 0.10
CA THR A 420 -8.78 -16.49 1.04
C THR A 420 -10.26 -16.88 1.02
N LYS A 421 -10.55 -18.10 1.45
CA LYS A 421 -11.90 -18.64 1.55
C LYS A 421 -12.68 -17.98 2.70
N HIS A 422 -11.99 -17.73 3.81
CA HIS A 422 -12.51 -17.17 5.06
C HIS A 422 -11.64 -16.03 5.58
N TRP A 423 -12.23 -15.18 6.43
CA TRP A 423 -11.49 -14.15 7.16
C TRP A 423 -10.89 -14.76 8.43
N LYS A 424 -9.66 -14.37 8.75
CA LYS A 424 -8.95 -14.78 9.97
C LYS A 424 -8.85 -16.29 10.08
N GLY A 425 -8.44 -16.91 8.98
CA GLY A 425 -8.22 -18.36 8.90
C GLY A 425 -9.47 -19.12 8.48
N GLY A 426 -9.30 -20.42 8.27
CA GLY A 426 -10.36 -21.31 7.79
C GLY A 426 -10.37 -22.65 8.52
N ASP A 427 -10.69 -23.70 7.79
CA ASP A 427 -10.68 -25.06 8.29
C ASP A 427 -9.25 -25.52 8.62
N SER A 428 -8.23 -25.01 7.92
CA SER A 428 -6.81 -25.21 8.25
C SER A 428 -6.48 -24.74 9.67
N ARG A 429 -6.93 -23.53 10.06
CA ARG A 429 -6.74 -23.01 11.42
C ARG A 429 -7.46 -23.85 12.47
N LYS A 430 -8.69 -24.30 12.19
CA LYS A 430 -9.45 -25.14 13.12
C LYS A 430 -8.73 -26.47 13.36
N LEU A 431 -8.26 -27.11 12.30
CA LEU A 431 -7.50 -28.36 12.39
C LEU A 431 -6.22 -28.18 13.22
N TRP A 432 -5.52 -27.06 13.02
CA TRP A 432 -4.34 -26.72 13.83
C TRP A 432 -4.65 -26.55 15.33
N LEU A 433 -5.77 -25.88 15.66
CA LEU A 433 -6.24 -25.76 17.04
C LEU A 433 -6.60 -27.12 17.64
N GLU A 434 -7.27 -27.99 16.87
CA GLU A 434 -7.63 -29.35 17.30
C GLU A 434 -6.42 -30.26 17.51
N GLN A 435 -5.34 -30.06 16.74
CA GLN A 435 -4.09 -30.82 16.83
C GLN A 435 -3.13 -30.31 17.91
N GLY A 436 -3.58 -29.40 18.79
CA GLY A 436 -2.81 -28.97 19.95
C GLY A 436 -1.82 -27.83 19.68
N LYS A 437 -2.07 -27.00 18.65
CA LYS A 437 -1.31 -25.77 18.37
C LYS A 437 0.20 -26.01 18.20
N ILE A 438 0.56 -26.85 17.24
CA ILE A 438 1.96 -27.11 16.89
C ILE A 438 2.67 -25.76 16.60
N PRO A 439 3.86 -25.49 17.18
CA PRO A 439 4.58 -24.24 16.96
C PRO A 439 5.03 -24.10 15.50
N ASN A 440 5.08 -22.86 15.01
CA ASN A 440 5.48 -22.52 13.64
C ASN A 440 4.69 -23.33 12.58
N PRO A 441 3.35 -23.23 12.56
CA PRO A 441 2.52 -24.03 11.67
C PRO A 441 2.66 -23.62 10.20
N GLY A 442 3.20 -22.44 9.92
CA GLY A 442 3.19 -21.82 8.60
C GLY A 442 1.80 -21.26 8.25
N ARG A 443 1.42 -21.30 6.98
CA ARG A 443 0.11 -20.78 6.52
C ARG A 443 -1.06 -21.52 7.19
N LEU A 444 -2.01 -20.76 7.73
CA LEU A 444 -3.21 -21.27 8.43
C LEU A 444 -4.56 -20.91 7.78
N ASN A 445 -4.59 -20.15 6.69
CA ASN A 445 -5.84 -19.79 6.02
C ASN A 445 -6.03 -20.56 4.72
N ASP A 446 -7.27 -20.94 4.41
CA ASP A 446 -7.62 -21.70 3.22
C ASP A 446 -7.62 -20.77 2.00
N LEU A 447 -6.95 -21.18 0.92
CA LEU A 447 -6.86 -20.39 -0.31
C LEU A 447 -8.08 -20.61 -1.20
N ARG A 448 -8.48 -19.55 -1.90
CA ARG A 448 -9.47 -19.59 -2.96
C ARG A 448 -8.88 -18.98 -4.22
N HIS A 449 -8.60 -19.84 -5.18
CA HIS A 449 -8.18 -19.45 -6.51
C HIS A 449 -9.36 -19.46 -7.47
N ILE A 450 -9.56 -18.36 -8.19
CA ILE A 450 -10.74 -18.11 -9.02
C ILE A 450 -10.31 -18.06 -10.47
N ILE A 451 -10.97 -18.84 -11.33
CA ILE A 451 -10.82 -18.73 -12.78
C ILE A 451 -11.98 -17.92 -13.32
N PHE A 452 -11.74 -16.65 -13.67
CA PHE A 452 -12.73 -15.82 -14.34
C PHE A 452 -12.84 -16.20 -15.82
N LYS A 453 -11.71 -16.41 -16.49
CA LYS A 453 -11.63 -16.84 -17.90
C LYS A 453 -10.42 -17.75 -18.09
N PRO A 454 -10.56 -19.01 -18.51
CA PRO A 454 -9.45 -19.85 -18.92
C PRO A 454 -8.92 -19.46 -20.31
N ALA A 455 -7.66 -19.80 -20.60
CA ALA A 455 -6.93 -19.41 -21.80
C ALA A 455 -7.65 -19.75 -23.12
N ASP A 456 -8.27 -20.93 -23.19
CA ASP A 456 -8.90 -21.45 -24.41
C ASP A 456 -10.36 -21.00 -24.60
N GLN A 457 -10.93 -20.29 -23.62
CA GLN A 457 -12.28 -19.74 -23.76
C GLN A 457 -12.24 -18.40 -24.49
N ALA A 458 -13.09 -18.26 -25.49
CA ALA A 458 -13.24 -16.99 -26.22
C ALA A 458 -13.71 -15.86 -25.29
N TRP A 459 -13.18 -14.64 -25.47
CA TRP A 459 -13.51 -13.46 -24.65
C TRP A 459 -15.00 -13.27 -24.41
N ARG A 460 -15.80 -13.35 -25.48
CA ARG A 460 -17.25 -13.14 -25.44
C ARG A 460 -17.96 -14.04 -24.42
N ARG A 461 -17.46 -15.25 -24.17
CA ARG A 461 -18.04 -16.19 -23.20
C ARG A 461 -17.56 -15.92 -21.77
N GLY A 462 -16.29 -15.57 -21.60
CA GLY A 462 -15.69 -15.29 -20.29
C GLY A 462 -16.01 -13.91 -19.73
N ARG A 463 -16.32 -12.91 -20.57
CA ARG A 463 -16.45 -11.50 -20.14
C ARG A 463 -17.47 -11.27 -19.02
N LYS A 464 -18.55 -12.07 -18.96
CA LYS A 464 -19.60 -11.93 -17.94
C LYS A 464 -19.06 -12.23 -16.54
N ASN A 465 -18.07 -13.12 -16.46
CA ASN A 465 -17.49 -13.59 -15.20
C ASN A 465 -16.69 -12.51 -14.50
N LEU A 466 -16.16 -11.53 -15.23
CA LEU A 466 -15.44 -10.39 -14.65
C LEU A 466 -16.33 -9.54 -13.73
N GLY A 467 -17.65 -9.57 -13.91
CA GLY A 467 -18.59 -8.93 -12.98
C GLY A 467 -18.47 -9.48 -11.56
N LEU A 468 -18.04 -10.73 -11.39
CA LEU A 468 -17.88 -11.36 -10.08
C LEU A 468 -16.92 -10.58 -9.17
N MET A 469 -15.93 -9.88 -9.73
CA MET A 469 -15.01 -9.01 -8.97
C MET A 469 -15.74 -7.92 -8.18
N LEU A 470 -16.94 -7.51 -8.61
CA LEU A 470 -17.76 -6.51 -7.92
C LEU A 470 -18.74 -7.11 -6.89
N ARG A 471 -18.68 -8.43 -6.66
CA ARG A 471 -19.59 -9.11 -5.75
C ARG A 471 -19.21 -8.85 -4.29
N GLU A 472 -20.21 -8.51 -3.49
CA GLU A 472 -20.03 -8.35 -2.04
C GLU A 472 -19.66 -9.68 -1.38
N GLY A 473 -18.74 -9.63 -0.41
CA GLY A 473 -18.29 -10.81 0.34
C GLY A 473 -17.29 -11.71 -0.39
N LEU A 474 -16.93 -11.40 -1.65
CA LEU A 474 -15.82 -12.07 -2.32
C LEU A 474 -14.49 -11.75 -1.65
N LEU A 475 -14.28 -10.45 -1.40
CA LEU A 475 -13.00 -9.85 -1.02
C LEU A 475 -12.61 -10.13 0.44
N LYS A 476 -11.49 -10.83 0.66
CA LYS A 476 -10.99 -11.26 1.98
C LYS A 476 -9.49 -10.98 2.20
N GLU A 477 -8.72 -11.94 2.70
CA GLU A 477 -7.27 -11.83 2.90
C GLU A 477 -6.53 -12.37 1.67
N ASN A 478 -5.21 -12.19 1.63
CA ASN A 478 -4.37 -12.54 0.49
C ASN A 478 -3.07 -13.24 0.91
N VAL A 479 -2.68 -14.23 0.11
CA VAL A 479 -1.40 -14.94 0.20
C VAL A 479 -0.76 -14.94 -1.19
N ASP A 480 -0.22 -13.79 -1.57
CA ASP A 480 0.23 -13.48 -2.94
C ASP A 480 1.30 -14.45 -3.44
N GLY A 481 2.24 -14.87 -2.58
CA GLY A 481 3.29 -15.81 -2.95
C GLY A 481 2.73 -17.15 -3.46
N GLU A 482 1.73 -17.72 -2.79
CA GLU A 482 1.09 -18.97 -3.27
C GLU A 482 0.22 -18.75 -4.50
N ALA A 483 -0.45 -17.60 -4.60
CA ALA A 483 -1.21 -17.23 -5.80
C ALA A 483 -0.30 -17.09 -7.03
N LEU A 484 0.88 -16.48 -6.87
CA LEU A 484 1.87 -16.31 -7.92
C LEU A 484 2.44 -17.66 -8.36
N MET A 485 2.77 -18.55 -7.41
CA MET A 485 3.17 -19.93 -7.71
C MET A 485 2.05 -20.70 -8.43
N TRP A 486 0.80 -20.53 -8.02
CA TRP A 486 -0.33 -21.18 -8.68
C TRP A 486 -0.47 -20.73 -10.13
N ALA A 487 -0.45 -19.42 -10.39
CA ALA A 487 -0.53 -18.87 -11.74
C ALA A 487 0.66 -19.31 -12.60
N GLN A 488 1.90 -19.27 -12.07
CA GLN A 488 3.09 -19.73 -12.78
C GLN A 488 3.03 -21.23 -13.12
N ASN A 489 2.56 -22.06 -12.19
CA ASN A 489 2.42 -23.51 -12.43
C ASN A 489 1.36 -23.86 -13.47
N ARG A 490 0.34 -23.01 -13.63
CA ARG A 490 -0.65 -23.15 -14.71
C ARG A 490 -0.05 -22.74 -16.04
N LEU A 491 0.65 -21.61 -16.05
CA LEU A 491 1.28 -21.04 -17.23
C LEU A 491 2.42 -21.92 -17.75
N SER A 492 3.21 -22.54 -16.88
CA SER A 492 4.32 -23.43 -17.28
C SER A 492 3.85 -24.67 -18.05
N LYS A 493 2.66 -25.19 -17.72
CA LYS A 493 2.03 -26.35 -18.38
C LYS A 493 1.47 -26.05 -19.78
N ARG A 494 1.46 -24.78 -20.19
CA ARG A 494 0.92 -24.35 -21.48
C ARG A 494 1.93 -24.60 -22.60
N PRO A 495 1.47 -25.05 -23.78
CA PRO A 495 2.35 -25.38 -24.90
C PRO A 495 2.95 -24.15 -25.59
N GLU A 496 2.36 -22.97 -25.39
CA GLU A 496 2.84 -21.71 -25.98
C GLU A 496 4.29 -21.41 -25.54
N GLN A 497 5.15 -21.04 -26.48
CA GLN A 497 6.56 -20.75 -26.21
C GLN A 497 6.74 -19.52 -25.32
N ARG A 498 6.01 -18.44 -25.62
CA ARG A 498 6.13 -17.18 -24.89
C ARG A 498 5.05 -17.07 -23.82
N LYS A 499 5.47 -16.89 -22.57
CA LYS A 499 4.59 -16.89 -21.39
C LYS A 499 4.78 -15.61 -20.59
N ILE A 500 3.70 -14.85 -20.43
CA ILE A 500 3.69 -13.59 -19.69
C ILE A 500 2.72 -13.72 -18.52
N LEU A 501 3.20 -13.44 -17.31
CA LEU A 501 2.40 -13.37 -16.09
C LEU A 501 2.25 -11.91 -15.67
N MET A 502 1.02 -11.41 -15.73
CA MET A 502 0.67 -10.04 -15.35
C MET A 502 -0.07 -10.04 -14.02
N VAL A 503 0.51 -9.42 -13.00
CA VAL A 503 -0.08 -9.31 -11.66
C VAL A 503 -0.74 -7.95 -11.50
N ILE A 504 -1.97 -7.93 -10.98
CA ILE A 504 -2.67 -6.70 -10.60
C ILE A 504 -2.96 -6.79 -9.11
N SER A 505 -2.28 -5.99 -8.30
CA SER A 505 -2.36 -6.03 -6.83
C SER A 505 -2.32 -4.62 -6.25
N ASP A 506 -2.82 -4.44 -5.03
CA ASP A 506 -2.69 -3.21 -4.27
C ASP A 506 -1.65 -3.28 -3.14
N GLY A 507 -0.80 -4.31 -3.10
CA GLY A 507 0.44 -4.25 -2.33
C GLY A 507 0.80 -5.52 -1.57
N ALA A 508 1.00 -5.37 -0.26
CA ALA A 508 1.63 -6.38 0.59
C ALA A 508 0.66 -7.54 0.95
N PRO A 509 1.19 -8.76 1.16
CA PRO A 509 0.38 -9.90 1.55
C PRO A 509 -0.09 -9.79 3.00
N VAL A 510 -1.39 -9.97 3.25
CA VAL A 510 -1.97 -9.90 4.60
C VAL A 510 -2.88 -11.08 4.85
N ASP A 511 -2.49 -11.93 5.82
CA ASP A 511 -3.33 -12.97 6.42
C ASP A 511 -3.13 -13.01 7.94
N ASP A 512 -4.13 -12.56 8.70
CA ASP A 512 -4.03 -12.37 10.15
C ASP A 512 -3.69 -13.68 10.87
N SER A 513 -4.23 -14.81 10.42
CA SER A 513 -4.03 -16.10 11.10
C SER A 513 -2.61 -16.62 10.95
N THR A 514 -2.07 -16.53 9.75
CA THR A 514 -0.69 -16.92 9.49
C THR A 514 0.25 -15.96 10.21
N LEU A 515 0.03 -14.65 10.13
CA LEU A 515 0.91 -13.65 10.77
C LEU A 515 0.85 -13.70 12.31
N SER A 516 -0.27 -14.08 12.92
CA SER A 516 -0.38 -14.21 14.39
C SER A 516 0.39 -15.38 15.00
N THR A 517 0.93 -16.29 14.19
CA THR A 517 1.55 -17.55 14.66
C THR A 517 2.94 -17.82 14.06
N ASN A 518 3.43 -16.89 13.24
CA ASN A 518 4.76 -16.92 12.61
C ASN A 518 5.38 -15.51 12.75
N SER A 519 6.57 -15.28 12.17
CA SER A 519 7.19 -13.95 12.17
C SER A 519 6.32 -12.90 11.44
N THR A 520 6.47 -11.63 11.82
CA THR A 520 5.71 -10.50 11.24
C THR A 520 5.96 -10.33 9.74
N ASN A 521 7.16 -10.67 9.28
CA ASN A 521 7.59 -10.62 7.88
C ASN A 521 7.35 -11.92 7.09
N TYR A 522 6.73 -12.95 7.69
CA TYR A 522 6.66 -14.31 7.12
C TYR A 522 6.11 -14.37 5.68
N LEU A 523 5.02 -13.65 5.42
CA LEU A 523 4.39 -13.61 4.09
C LEU A 523 5.14 -12.70 3.12
N ASP A 524 5.75 -11.62 3.60
CA ASP A 524 6.54 -10.69 2.78
C ASP A 524 7.82 -11.38 2.27
N THR A 525 8.55 -12.04 3.18
CA THR A 525 9.73 -12.85 2.86
C THR A 525 9.39 -13.95 1.86
N HIS A 526 8.25 -14.64 2.05
CA HIS A 526 7.77 -15.64 1.10
C HIS A 526 7.47 -15.02 -0.28
N LEU A 527 6.76 -13.89 -0.33
CA LEU A 527 6.45 -13.22 -1.60
C LEU A 527 7.72 -12.83 -2.36
N ARG A 528 8.69 -12.21 -1.68
CA ARG A 528 9.99 -11.85 -2.27
C ARG A 528 10.73 -13.06 -2.83
N ALA A 529 10.78 -14.15 -2.06
CA ALA A 529 11.41 -15.39 -2.49
C ALA A 529 10.73 -15.98 -3.74
N VAL A 530 9.40 -15.98 -3.79
CA VAL A 530 8.65 -16.46 -4.95
C VAL A 530 8.86 -15.55 -6.15
N ILE A 531 8.78 -14.23 -6.00
CA ILE A 531 8.99 -13.30 -7.13
C ILE A 531 10.38 -13.49 -7.70
N LYS A 532 11.42 -13.52 -6.86
CA LYS A 532 12.80 -13.79 -7.30
C LYS A 532 12.90 -15.10 -8.07
N LYS A 533 12.23 -16.16 -7.59
CA LYS A 533 12.19 -17.46 -8.26
C LYS A 533 11.50 -17.37 -9.63
N VAL A 534 10.35 -16.71 -9.72
CA VAL A 534 9.59 -16.60 -10.98
C VAL A 534 10.35 -15.72 -11.98
N GLU A 535 10.88 -14.58 -11.56
CA GLU A 535 11.66 -13.68 -12.43
C GLU A 535 13.00 -14.31 -12.87
N SER A 536 13.60 -15.17 -12.05
CA SER A 536 14.81 -15.92 -12.43
C SER A 536 14.52 -17.04 -13.44
N SER A 537 13.25 -17.42 -13.62
CA SER A 537 12.85 -18.41 -14.61
C SER A 537 12.90 -17.79 -16.00
N SER A 538 13.73 -18.35 -16.88
CA SER A 538 13.81 -17.90 -18.28
C SER A 538 12.53 -18.17 -19.09
N GLU A 539 11.58 -18.93 -18.55
CA GLU A 539 10.37 -19.33 -19.27
C GLU A 539 9.20 -18.37 -19.09
N THR A 540 9.21 -17.45 -18.11
CA THR A 540 8.06 -16.61 -17.79
C THR A 540 8.46 -15.18 -17.51
N GLU A 541 7.90 -14.25 -18.29
CA GLU A 541 8.06 -12.83 -18.08
C GLU A 541 7.02 -12.34 -17.07
N VAL A 542 7.44 -11.63 -16.02
CA VAL A 542 6.54 -11.07 -15.00
C VAL A 542 6.42 -9.56 -15.18
N ILE A 543 5.19 -9.05 -15.10
CA ILE A 543 4.90 -7.62 -15.00
C ILE A 543 3.84 -7.38 -13.93
N ALA A 544 4.02 -6.36 -13.10
CA ALA A 544 3.06 -6.01 -12.05
C ALA A 544 2.41 -4.65 -12.30
N ILE A 545 1.14 -4.53 -11.91
CA ILE A 545 0.35 -3.30 -11.95
C ILE A 545 -0.15 -3.03 -10.54
N GLY A 546 0.43 -2.03 -9.90
CA GLY A 546 0.03 -1.53 -8.60
C GLY A 546 -1.20 -0.65 -8.70
N ILE A 547 -2.30 -1.02 -8.03
CA ILE A 547 -3.51 -0.19 -7.98
C ILE A 547 -3.46 0.69 -6.73
N GLY A 548 -3.15 1.97 -6.94
CA GLY A 548 -3.06 2.97 -5.87
C GLY A 548 -1.89 2.80 -4.90
N HIS A 549 -1.03 1.80 -5.12
CA HIS A 549 0.12 1.47 -4.29
C HIS A 549 1.32 1.12 -5.16
N ASP A 550 2.51 1.46 -4.66
CA ASP A 550 3.74 1.13 -5.34
C ASP A 550 4.16 -0.32 -5.11
N VAL A 551 4.28 -1.05 -6.22
CA VAL A 551 4.68 -2.47 -6.27
C VAL A 551 6.09 -2.66 -6.83
N THR A 552 6.80 -1.58 -7.18
CA THR A 552 8.20 -1.62 -7.65
C THR A 552 9.16 -2.21 -6.61
N ARG A 553 8.83 -2.06 -5.32
CA ARG A 553 9.53 -2.70 -4.20
C ARG A 553 9.58 -4.23 -4.24
N TYR A 554 8.73 -4.85 -5.06
CA TYR A 554 8.61 -6.30 -5.18
C TYR A 554 9.00 -6.79 -6.59
N TYR A 555 8.57 -6.10 -7.63
CA TYR A 555 8.70 -6.54 -9.02
C TYR A 555 9.63 -5.62 -9.82
N LYS A 556 10.52 -6.20 -10.63
CA LYS A 556 11.44 -5.43 -11.48
C LYS A 556 10.72 -4.63 -12.57
N LYS A 557 9.69 -5.23 -13.17
CA LYS A 557 8.84 -4.60 -14.18
C LYS A 557 7.49 -4.29 -13.55
N ALA A 558 7.31 -3.07 -13.08
CA ALA A 558 6.11 -2.65 -12.38
C ALA A 558 5.61 -1.28 -12.83
N VAL A 559 4.30 -1.08 -12.74
CA VAL A 559 3.64 0.20 -13.03
C VAL A 559 2.60 0.48 -11.96
N THR A 560 2.56 1.70 -11.45
CA THR A 560 1.51 2.12 -10.51
C THR A 560 0.47 2.97 -11.23
N ILE A 561 -0.81 2.64 -11.04
CA ILE A 561 -1.94 3.41 -11.57
C ILE A 561 -2.95 3.70 -10.46
N HIS A 562 -3.51 4.90 -10.45
CA HIS A 562 -4.62 5.28 -9.57
C HIS A 562 -5.97 5.15 -10.28
N ARG A 563 -5.95 5.22 -11.62
CA ARG A 563 -7.15 5.19 -12.45
C ARG A 563 -6.98 4.32 -13.68
N ALA A 564 -8.07 3.71 -14.15
CA ALA A 564 -8.06 2.88 -15.34
C ALA A 564 -7.70 3.66 -16.62
N GLU A 565 -7.86 4.99 -16.63
CA GLU A 565 -7.45 5.83 -17.77
C GLU A 565 -5.92 5.97 -17.88
N GLU A 566 -5.20 5.89 -16.76
CA GLU A 566 -3.73 6.02 -16.70
C GLU A 566 -3.02 4.78 -17.26
N LEU A 567 -3.74 3.64 -17.32
CA LEU A 567 -3.30 2.42 -18.01
C LEU A 567 -2.78 2.73 -19.42
N GLY A 568 -3.35 3.74 -20.06
CA GLY A 568 -3.02 4.10 -21.42
C GLY A 568 -1.66 4.73 -21.70
N GLY A 569 -1.08 5.42 -20.73
CA GLY A 569 0.27 5.95 -20.87
C GLY A 569 1.25 4.91 -20.39
N ALA A 570 1.16 4.60 -19.10
CA ALA A 570 2.17 3.82 -18.39
C ALA A 570 2.23 2.34 -18.80
N MET A 571 1.09 1.71 -19.11
CA MET A 571 1.07 0.31 -19.52
C MET A 571 1.49 0.13 -20.98
N LEU A 572 1.27 1.13 -21.83
CA LEU A 572 1.60 1.04 -23.24
C LEU A 572 3.11 0.96 -23.44
N ASP A 573 3.89 1.73 -22.68
CA ASP A 573 5.35 1.71 -22.79
C ASP A 573 5.92 0.37 -22.27
N GLN A 574 5.40 -0.14 -21.15
CA GLN A 574 5.82 -1.43 -20.59
C GLN A 574 5.31 -2.65 -21.39
N LEU A 575 4.11 -2.60 -21.95
CA LEU A 575 3.66 -3.64 -22.88
C LEU A 575 4.44 -3.58 -24.19
N THR A 576 4.78 -2.39 -24.68
CA THR A 576 5.59 -2.26 -25.89
C THR A 576 6.98 -2.84 -25.65
N SER A 577 7.63 -2.52 -24.53
CA SER A 577 8.93 -3.09 -24.17
C SER A 577 8.88 -4.61 -24.01
N LEU A 578 7.77 -5.17 -23.50
CA LEU A 578 7.56 -6.62 -23.49
C LEU A 578 7.56 -7.14 -24.92
N PHE A 579 6.70 -6.64 -25.81
CA PHE A 579 6.57 -7.23 -27.13
C PHE A 579 7.70 -6.88 -28.13
N GLU A 580 8.55 -5.88 -27.88
CA GLU A 580 9.69 -5.51 -28.74
C GLU A 580 10.85 -6.53 -28.77
N THR A 581 10.98 -7.35 -27.73
CA THR A 581 11.85 -8.55 -27.71
C THR A 581 11.11 -9.78 -28.21
#